data_AF-A0A2X1WKI7-F1
#
_entry.id   AF-A0A2X1WKI7-F1
#
_cell.length_a   1.000
_cell.length_b   1.000
_cell.length_c   1.000
_cell.angle_alpha   90.00
_cell.angle_beta   90.00
_cell.angle_gamma   90.00
#
_symmetry.space_group_name_H-M   'P 1'
#
loop_
_entity.id
_entity.type
_entity.pdbx_description
1 polymer ?
#
loop_
_entity_poly.entity_id
_entity_poly.type
_entity_poly.pdbx_seq_one_letter_code
_entity_poly.pdbx_strand_id
1 'polypeptide(L)' 'MKPMKTDQHNDSNLIDLLGGTAAVANIFNISMASVSAWRKSGIPKARMMYLELKYKNIIRKFREQNND' A
#
# COMPACT_ATOMS: atom_id res chain seq x y z
N MET A 1 -23.96 -3.99 8.55
CA MET A 1 -22.87 -3.35 9.30
C MET A 1 -21.54 -3.88 8.77
N LYS A 2 -20.69 -3.03 8.17
CA LYS A 2 -19.35 -3.47 7.70
C LYS A 2 -18.42 -3.44 8.93
N PRO A 3 -17.66 -4.51 9.24
CA PRO A 3 -16.82 -4.52 10.44
C PRO A 3 -15.74 -3.43 10.33
N MET A 4 -15.57 -2.66 11.40
CA MET A 4 -14.50 -1.67 11.56
C MET A 4 -13.14 -2.40 11.52
N LYS A 5 -12.30 -2.12 10.51
CA LYS A 5 -10.92 -2.59 10.43
C LYS A 5 -10.06 -1.74 11.38
N THR A 6 -9.92 -2.12 12.65
CA THR A 6 -9.25 -1.26 13.66
C THR A 6 -7.73 -1.33 13.67
N ASP A 7 -7.10 -2.24 12.90
CA ASP A 7 -5.65 -2.52 13.05
C ASP A 7 -4.82 -2.34 11.76
N GLN A 8 -5.41 -1.79 10.69
CA GLN A 8 -4.71 -1.60 9.41
C GLN A 8 -4.30 -0.15 9.19
N HIS A 9 -3.06 0.04 8.76
CA HIS A 9 -2.56 1.34 8.30
C HIS A 9 -3.27 1.76 7.01
N ASN A 10 -3.44 3.07 6.78
CA ASN A 10 -4.11 3.60 5.59
C ASN A 10 -3.50 3.07 4.28
N ASP A 11 -2.18 2.89 4.24
CA ASP A 11 -1.43 2.28 3.15
C ASP A 11 -1.89 0.86 2.77
N SER A 12 -2.64 0.16 3.62
CA SER A 12 -3.26 -1.12 3.27
C SER A 12 -4.14 -0.99 2.01
N ASN A 13 -4.85 0.14 1.86
CA ASN A 13 -5.64 0.44 0.67
C ASN A 13 -4.76 0.67 -0.57
N LEU A 14 -3.58 1.29 -0.42
CA LEU A 14 -2.63 1.44 -1.52
C LEU A 14 -2.09 0.09 -1.98
N ILE A 15 -1.79 -0.82 -1.04
CA ILE A 15 -1.37 -2.18 -1.37
C ILE A 15 -2.45 -2.89 -2.18
N ASP A 16 -3.73 -2.74 -1.82
CA ASP A 16 -4.84 -3.34 -2.57
C ASP A 16 -4.99 -2.70 -3.97
N LEU A 17 -4.85 -1.37 -4.09
CA LEU A 17 -4.85 -0.67 -5.39
C LEU A 17 -3.70 -1.09 -6.31
N LEU A 18 -2.57 -1.50 -5.75
CA LEU A 18 -1.40 -2.02 -6.48
C LEU A 18 -1.54 -3.52 -6.86
N GLY A 19 -2.67 -4.16 -6.53
CA GLY A 19 -2.94 -5.57 -6.84
C GLY A 19 -2.72 -6.54 -5.67
N GLY A 20 -2.60 -6.02 -4.44
CA GLY A 20 -2.47 -6.80 -3.22
C GLY A 20 -1.04 -7.21 -2.88
N THR A 21 -0.89 -7.95 -1.76
CA THR A 21 0.41 -8.33 -1.17
C THR A 21 1.36 -9.00 -2.16
N ALA A 22 0.88 -9.98 -2.94
CA ALA A 22 1.72 -10.72 -3.87
C ALA A 22 2.24 -9.82 -5.01
N ALA A 23 1.38 -8.96 -5.57
CA ALA A 23 1.79 -8.02 -6.61
C ALA A 23 2.85 -7.04 -6.10
N VAL A 24 2.64 -6.46 -4.91
CA VAL A 24 3.60 -5.52 -4.32
C VAL A 24 4.92 -6.21 -3.92
N ALA A 25 4.86 -7.46 -3.44
CA ALA A 25 6.05 -8.24 -3.15
C ALA A 25 6.90 -8.45 -4.43
N ASN A 26 6.25 -8.74 -5.55
CA ASN A 26 6.91 -8.89 -6.85
C ASN A 26 7.50 -7.56 -7.36
N ILE A 27 6.81 -6.43 -7.18
CA ILE A 27 7.30 -5.09 -7.58
C ILE A 27 8.66 -4.77 -6.94
N PHE A 28 8.84 -5.16 -5.68
CA PHE A 28 10.04 -4.85 -4.91
C PHE A 28 11.02 -6.01 -4.78
N ASN A 29 10.67 -7.19 -5.31
CA ASN A 29 11.42 -8.43 -5.17
C ASN A 29 11.74 -8.76 -3.69
N ILE A 30 10.70 -8.78 -2.85
CA ILE A 30 10.80 -9.09 -1.41
C ILE A 30 9.76 -10.13 -1.00
N SER A 31 9.83 -10.61 0.25
CA SER A 31 8.86 -11.57 0.76
C SER A 31 7.44 -10.98 0.88
N MET A 32 6.42 -11.82 0.66
CA MET A 32 5.03 -11.45 0.95
C MET A 32 4.81 -11.11 2.43
N ALA A 33 5.57 -11.73 3.34
CA ALA A 33 5.49 -11.44 4.77
C ALA A 33 5.89 -9.98 5.09
N SER A 34 6.92 -9.45 4.42
CA SER A 34 7.33 -8.05 4.56
C SER A 34 6.20 -7.10 4.16
N VAL A 35 5.55 -7.34 3.02
CA VAL A 35 4.42 -6.51 2.56
C VAL A 35 3.20 -6.67 3.47
N SER A 36 2.95 -7.88 3.99
CA SER A 36 1.87 -8.11 4.94
C SER A 36 2.08 -7.36 6.27
N ALA A 37 3.33 -7.15 6.69
CA ALA A 37 3.65 -6.30 7.84
C ALA A 37 3.37 -4.81 7.56
N TRP A 38 3.65 -4.33 6.33
CA TRP A 38 3.36 -2.94 5.94
C TRP A 38 1.88 -2.59 6.01
N ARG A 39 0.97 -3.56 5.83
CA ARG A 39 -0.48 -3.34 6.04
C ARG A 39 -0.83 -2.92 7.46
N LYS A 40 0.06 -3.18 8.43
CA LYS A 40 -0.08 -2.78 9.84
C LYS A 40 0.77 -1.56 10.18
N SER A 41 1.99 -1.48 9.66
CA SER A 41 2.98 -0.44 10.03
C SER A 41 3.13 0.71 9.04
N GLY A 42 2.52 0.62 7.86
CA GLY A 42 2.76 1.52 6.73
C GLY A 42 3.87 1.03 5.78
N ILE A 43 3.84 1.52 4.55
CA ILE A 43 4.86 1.30 3.53
C ILE A 43 6.09 2.14 3.87
N PRO A 44 7.32 1.56 3.87
CA PRO A 44 8.53 2.33 4.13
C PRO A 44 8.69 3.51 3.17
N LYS A 45 9.08 4.69 3.68
CA LYS A 45 9.20 5.93 2.91
C LYS A 45 9.96 5.78 1.59
N ALA A 46 11.09 5.08 1.58
CA ALA A 46 11.88 4.83 0.37
C ALA A 46 11.12 4.01 -0.69
N ARG A 47 10.25 3.08 -0.26
CA ARG A 47 9.39 2.31 -1.16
C ARG A 47 8.24 3.16 -1.67
N MET A 48 7.66 4.03 -0.83
CA MET A 48 6.66 5.00 -1.26
C MET A 48 7.20 5.94 -2.34
N MET A 49 8.41 6.49 -2.18
CA MET A 49 9.04 7.36 -3.19
C MET A 49 9.14 6.69 -4.57
N TYR A 50 9.48 5.41 -4.63
CA TYR A 50 9.47 4.65 -5.88
C TYR A 50 8.05 4.52 -6.46
N LEU A 51 7.05 4.25 -5.62
CA LEU A 51 5.65 4.12 -6.06
C LEU A 51 5.10 5.43 -6.60
N GLU A 52 5.44 6.57 -5.97
CA GLU A 52 5.09 7.92 -6.43
C GLU A 52 5.61 8.20 -7.84
N LEU A 53 6.82 7.75 -8.16
CA LEU A 53 7.42 7.93 -9.48
C LEU A 53 6.84 6.96 -10.52
N LYS A 54 6.69 5.68 -10.17
CA LYS A 54 6.34 4.60 -11.11
C LYS A 54 4.83 4.44 -11.33
N TYR A 55 4.02 4.64 -10.29
CA TYR A 55 2.57 4.37 -10.25
C TYR A 55 1.76 5.64 -9.99
N LYS A 56 2.16 6.76 -10.61
CA LYS A 56 1.57 8.11 -10.44
C LYS A 56 0.04 8.12 -10.39
N ASN A 57 -0.62 7.43 -11.33
CA ASN A 57 -2.08 7.39 -11.41
C ASN A 57 -2.73 6.67 -10.21
N ILE A 58 -2.12 5.58 -9.75
CA ILE A 58 -2.61 4.83 -8.59
C ILE A 58 -2.40 5.66 -7.32
N ILE A 59 -1.23 6.28 -7.17
CA ILE A 59 -0.91 7.15 -6.03
C ILE A 59 -1.86 8.36 -5.98
N ARG A 60 -2.14 9.00 -7.11
CA ARG A 60 -3.09 10.10 -7.17
C ARG A 60 -4.47 9.67 -6.68
N LYS A 61 -4.98 8.55 -7.19
CA LYS A 61 -6.26 7.97 -6.74
C LYS A 61 -6.24 7.63 -5.25
N PHE A 62 -5.14 7.08 -4.76
CA PHE A 62 -4.98 6.76 -3.33
C PHE A 62 -5.05 8.04 -2.48
N ARG A 63 -4.33 9.10 -2.84
CA ARG A 63 -4.36 10.39 -2.10
C ARG A 63 -5.74 11.04 -2.13
N GLU A 64 -6.39 11.07 -3.29
CA GLU A 64 -7.78 11.55 -3.45
C GLU A 64 -8.76 10.80 -2.51
N GLN A 65 -8.56 9.50 -2.30
CA GLN A 65 -9.41 8.68 -1.42
C GLN A 65 -9.12 8.86 0.08
N ASN A 66 -7.94 9.35 0.45
CA ASN A 66 -7.52 9.50 1.85
C ASN A 66 -7.57 10.96 2.33
N ASN A 67 -8.05 11.90 1.50
CA ASN A 67 -8.08 13.34 1.79
C ASN A 67 -6.71 13.90 2.23
N ASP A 68 -5.65 13.40 1.59
CA ASP A 68 -4.25 13.74 1.86
C ASP A 68 -3.73 14.83 0.91
#